data_AF-A0A519TQ61-F1
#
_entry.id   AF-A0A519TQ61-F1
#
_cell.length_a   1.000
_cell.length_b   1.000
_cell.length_c   1.000
_cell.angle_alpha   90.00
_cell.angle_beta   90.00
_cell.angle_gamma   90.00
#
_symmetry.space_group_name_H-M   'P 1'
#
loop_
_entity.id
_entity.type
_entity.pdbx_description
1 polymer ?
#
loop_
_entity_poly.entity_id
_entity_poly.type
_entity_poly.pdbx_seq_one_letter_code
_entity_poly.pdbx_strand_id
1 'polypeptide(L)'
;MLLTRKIQLHVHASDAEVIQNHYQTLYRWRYIVFRALNMVTSHLFVQEQLKDFFYFTQDFHLKLTDQLADGVGVLNTSKLNTTNRLLSKIFKGEIPNDILCCLNYSLSSVFAKEAKSYRSGEKSLRSYQRKQPLPFKGRSVKQLKPEGQEYTFNLFKIPFRTYLGKDRQKRILLNSVFHGKTKLCNSSIVVDKGKIFWLATFEVENSAAALDHGVIAEASLSINHPVTIDIDQDHYLIGNKEEFLHRRLAIQAARQRLQKGSSFNHGGHGRKRKTKAVAIHHIRYGFMK
;
A
#
# COMPACT_ATOMS: atom_id res chain seq x y z
N MET A 1 -7.46 8.67 -12.29
CA MET A 1 -6.29 8.45 -11.40
C MET A 1 -6.74 7.69 -10.16
N LEU A 2 -5.92 6.81 -9.58
CA LEU A 2 -6.22 6.15 -8.30
C LEU A 2 -5.59 6.92 -7.14
N LEU A 3 -6.41 7.43 -6.24
CA LEU A 3 -5.97 8.16 -5.04
C LEU A 3 -6.17 7.28 -3.81
N THR A 4 -5.10 6.92 -3.10
CA THR A 4 -5.19 6.15 -1.85
C THR A 4 -5.05 7.05 -0.64
N ARG A 5 -5.98 6.98 0.31
CA ARG A 5 -5.92 7.71 1.59
C ARG A 5 -5.99 6.75 2.77
N LYS A 6 -5.15 7.03 3.78
CA LYS A 6 -5.14 6.29 5.06
C LYS A 6 -6.15 6.92 6.03
N ILE A 7 -7.16 6.16 6.41
CA ILE A 7 -8.25 6.54 7.32
C ILE A 7 -8.18 5.62 8.54
N GLN A 8 -8.30 6.15 9.76
CA GLN A 8 -8.35 5.31 10.96
C GLN A 8 -9.76 4.76 11.15
N LEU A 9 -9.88 3.51 11.58
CA LEU A 9 -11.14 2.84 11.87
C LEU A 9 -11.23 2.42 13.34
N HIS A 10 -12.44 2.42 13.86
CA HIS A 10 -12.86 1.82 15.12
C HIS A 10 -13.96 0.79 14.85
N VAL A 11 -14.05 -0.25 15.68
CA VAL A 11 -15.17 -1.19 15.62
C VAL A 11 -16.39 -0.49 16.24
N HIS A 12 -17.50 -0.45 15.52
CA HIS A 12 -18.73 0.20 15.97
C HIS A 12 -19.58 -0.82 16.75
N ALA A 13 -19.25 -1.01 18.02
CA ALA A 13 -19.97 -1.85 18.96
C ALA A 13 -19.85 -1.28 20.39
N SER A 14 -20.87 -1.48 21.22
CA SER A 14 -20.87 -1.02 22.61
C SER A 14 -20.18 -2.00 23.56
N ASP A 15 -20.22 -3.30 23.24
CA ASP A 15 -19.72 -4.37 24.11
C ASP A 15 -18.23 -4.65 23.90
N ALA A 16 -17.47 -4.64 25.00
CA ALA A 16 -16.02 -4.86 24.98
C ALA A 16 -15.64 -6.26 24.46
N GLU A 17 -16.41 -7.30 24.81
CA GLU A 17 -16.16 -8.67 24.36
C GLU A 17 -16.35 -8.82 22.85
N VAL A 18 -17.38 -8.20 22.29
CA VAL A 18 -17.67 -8.20 20.85
C VAL A 18 -16.55 -7.51 20.09
N ILE A 19 -16.08 -6.36 20.59
CA ILE A 19 -14.93 -5.66 20.02
C ILE A 19 -13.71 -6.58 19.99
N GLN A 20 -13.38 -7.23 21.12
CA GLN A 20 -12.22 -8.12 21.22
C GLN A 20 -12.32 -9.29 20.22
N ASN A 21 -13.49 -9.90 20.07
CA ASN A 21 -13.74 -10.97 19.11
C ASN A 21 -13.53 -10.50 17.65
N HIS A 22 -13.96 -9.28 17.31
CA HIS A 22 -13.69 -8.71 15.99
C HIS A 22 -12.19 -8.46 15.75
N TYR A 23 -11.46 -7.96 16.75
CA TYR A 23 -10.01 -7.81 16.67
C TYR A 23 -9.31 -9.15 16.48
N GLN A 24 -9.68 -10.18 17.25
CA GLN A 24 -9.13 -11.53 17.10
C GLN A 24 -9.38 -12.08 15.69
N THR A 25 -10.58 -11.88 15.16
CA THR A 25 -10.94 -12.28 13.80
C THR A 25 -10.04 -11.60 12.76
N LEU A 26 -9.83 -10.27 12.88
CA LEU A 26 -8.93 -9.53 11.99
C LEU A 26 -7.47 -10.01 12.10
N TYR A 27 -7.00 -10.33 13.30
CA TYR A 27 -5.66 -10.89 13.50
C TYR A 27 -5.51 -12.28 12.88
N ARG A 28 -6.54 -13.13 13.02
CA ARG A 28 -6.59 -14.45 12.37
C ARG A 28 -6.55 -14.31 10.86
N TRP A 29 -7.37 -13.43 10.28
CA TRP A 29 -7.35 -13.16 8.84
C TRP A 29 -5.98 -12.65 8.39
N ARG A 30 -5.34 -11.76 9.15
CA ARG A 30 -3.99 -11.26 8.83
C ARG A 30 -2.96 -12.39 8.79
N TYR A 31 -3.02 -13.33 9.72
CA TYR A 31 -2.15 -14.50 9.74
C TYR A 31 -2.39 -15.39 8.51
N ILE A 32 -3.65 -15.66 8.18
CA ILE A 32 -4.04 -16.43 6.98
C ILE A 32 -3.51 -15.75 5.72
N VAL A 33 -3.67 -14.43 5.58
CA VAL A 33 -3.18 -13.67 4.43
C VAL A 33 -1.66 -13.77 4.29
N PHE A 34 -0.91 -13.60 5.39
CA PHE A 34 0.55 -13.81 5.39
C PHE A 34 0.94 -15.21 4.92
N ARG A 35 0.26 -16.25 5.42
CA ARG A 35 0.52 -17.65 5.03
C ARG A 35 0.17 -17.89 3.56
N ALA A 36 -0.97 -17.39 3.13
CA ALA A 36 -1.47 -17.48 1.75
C ALA A 36 -0.51 -16.81 0.76
N LEU A 37 0.00 -15.62 1.07
CA LEU A 37 0.94 -14.88 0.21
C LEU A 37 2.23 -15.66 -0.05
N ASN A 38 2.85 -16.17 1.02
CA ASN A 38 4.08 -16.95 0.89
C ASN A 38 3.83 -18.28 0.16
N MET A 39 2.74 -18.98 0.51
CA MET A 39 2.38 -20.24 -0.13
C MET A 39 2.13 -20.08 -1.64
N VAL A 40 1.31 -19.11 -2.04
CA VAL A 40 1.03 -18.85 -3.47
C VAL A 40 2.30 -18.47 -4.23
N THR A 41 3.17 -17.69 -3.62
CA THR A 41 4.43 -17.27 -4.25
C THR A 41 5.36 -18.46 -4.48
N SER A 42 5.48 -19.37 -3.50
CA SER A 42 6.23 -20.62 -3.66
C SER A 42 5.62 -21.52 -4.74
N HIS A 43 4.29 -21.66 -4.78
CA HIS A 43 3.62 -22.45 -5.81
C HIS A 43 3.81 -21.88 -7.21
N LEU A 44 3.69 -20.55 -7.39
CA LEU A 44 3.94 -19.89 -8.67
C LEU A 44 5.39 -20.05 -9.12
N PHE A 45 6.34 -19.98 -8.18
CA PHE A 45 7.74 -20.21 -8.47
C PHE A 45 8.00 -21.63 -8.95
N VAL A 46 7.54 -22.65 -8.21
CA VAL A 46 7.68 -24.06 -8.60
C VAL A 46 7.02 -24.33 -9.95
N GLN A 47 5.80 -23.83 -10.17
CA GLN A 47 5.13 -23.93 -11.46
C GLN A 47 6.00 -23.39 -12.59
N GLU A 48 6.60 -22.21 -12.43
CA GLU A 48 7.43 -21.61 -13.48
C GLU A 48 8.74 -22.39 -13.72
N GLN A 49 9.34 -22.96 -12.67
CA GLN A 49 10.58 -23.75 -12.76
C GLN A 49 10.36 -25.13 -13.39
N LEU A 50 9.17 -25.74 -13.21
CA LEU A 50 8.85 -27.05 -13.80
C LEU A 50 8.98 -27.07 -15.33
N LYS A 51 8.90 -25.91 -16.00
CA LYS A 51 9.13 -25.80 -17.45
C LYS A 51 10.56 -26.14 -17.87
N ASP A 52 11.52 -25.95 -16.96
CA ASP A 52 12.94 -26.08 -17.22
C ASP A 52 13.49 -27.44 -16.74
N PHE A 53 12.62 -28.34 -16.24
CA PHE A 53 13.01 -29.65 -15.71
C PHE A 53 13.09 -30.67 -16.86
N PHE A 54 14.17 -30.59 -17.64
CA PHE A 54 14.45 -31.46 -18.80
C PHE A 54 14.81 -32.91 -18.44
N TYR A 55 15.08 -33.18 -17.17
CA TYR A 55 15.49 -34.50 -16.65
C TYR A 55 14.30 -35.37 -16.22
N PHE A 56 13.07 -34.93 -16.46
CA PHE A 56 11.92 -35.82 -16.42
C PHE A 56 11.84 -36.66 -17.70
N THR A 57 11.18 -37.81 -17.62
CA THR A 57 11.05 -38.77 -18.74
C THR A 57 10.55 -38.11 -20.02
N GLN A 58 10.92 -38.65 -21.19
CA GLN A 58 10.68 -38.03 -22.52
C GLN A 58 9.22 -37.66 -22.81
N ASP A 59 8.25 -38.30 -22.14
CA ASP A 59 6.81 -37.96 -22.22
C ASP A 59 6.39 -36.71 -21.43
N PHE A 60 7.32 -36.06 -20.72
CA PHE A 60 7.05 -34.92 -19.85
C PHE A 60 7.18 -33.58 -20.59
N HIS A 61 6.32 -33.34 -21.58
CA HIS A 61 6.17 -32.01 -22.20
C HIS A 61 5.20 -31.15 -21.37
N LEU A 62 5.68 -30.57 -20.26
CA LEU A 62 4.81 -29.85 -19.33
C LEU A 62 4.43 -28.45 -19.83
N LYS A 63 3.34 -28.35 -20.60
CA LYS A 63 2.67 -27.07 -20.88
C LYS A 63 1.73 -26.73 -19.73
N LEU A 64 2.03 -25.65 -19.01
CA LEU A 64 1.18 -25.08 -17.94
C LEU A 64 -0.02 -24.30 -18.50
N THR A 65 -0.74 -24.92 -19.43
CA THR A 65 -2.00 -24.42 -19.97
C THR A 65 -3.14 -25.33 -19.55
N ASP A 66 -4.35 -24.81 -19.64
CA ASP A 66 -5.57 -25.55 -19.30
C ASP A 66 -5.79 -26.63 -20.36
N GLN A 67 -6.01 -27.88 -19.95
CA GLN A 67 -6.22 -29.01 -20.85
C GLN A 67 -7.45 -28.82 -21.75
N LEU A 68 -8.44 -28.06 -21.29
CA LEU A 68 -9.62 -27.71 -22.08
C LEU A 68 -9.35 -26.62 -23.12
N ALA A 69 -8.33 -25.78 -22.90
CA ALA A 69 -7.95 -24.71 -23.83
C ALA A 69 -6.88 -25.18 -24.83
N ASP A 70 -5.95 -26.01 -24.37
CA ASP A 70 -4.92 -26.66 -25.17
C ASP A 70 -4.90 -28.16 -24.82
N GLY A 71 -5.14 -29.06 -25.79
CA GLY A 71 -5.17 -30.51 -25.54
C GLY A 71 -3.86 -31.13 -25.02
N VAL A 72 -2.76 -30.36 -25.00
CA VAL A 72 -1.43 -30.73 -24.48
C VAL A 72 -1.16 -30.11 -23.10
N GLY A 73 -2.12 -29.38 -22.53
CA GLY A 73 -2.02 -28.73 -21.22
C GLY A 73 -2.13 -29.72 -20.07
N VAL A 74 -1.26 -29.59 -19.06
CA VAL A 74 -1.22 -30.48 -17.87
C VAL A 74 -2.16 -29.98 -16.75
N LEU A 75 -2.64 -28.74 -16.83
CA LEU A 75 -3.51 -28.18 -15.80
C LEU A 75 -4.97 -28.46 -16.12
N ASN A 76 -5.75 -28.86 -15.12
CA ASN A 76 -7.20 -29.00 -15.24
C ASN A 76 -7.97 -27.65 -15.17
N THR A 77 -7.25 -26.54 -15.10
CA THR A 77 -7.77 -25.17 -15.03
C THR A 77 -6.69 -24.17 -15.46
N SER A 78 -7.07 -22.93 -15.80
CA SER A 78 -6.11 -21.86 -16.09
C SER A 78 -5.06 -21.63 -14.97
N LYS A 79 -3.86 -21.18 -15.34
CA LYS A 79 -2.74 -20.92 -14.41
C LYS A 79 -3.15 -20.02 -13.22
N LEU A 80 -3.90 -18.94 -13.50
CA LEU A 80 -4.45 -18.04 -12.47
C LEU A 80 -5.45 -18.74 -11.54
N ASN A 81 -6.20 -19.72 -12.04
CA ASN A 81 -7.18 -20.47 -11.26
C ASN A 81 -6.54 -21.55 -10.40
N THR A 82 -5.35 -22.08 -10.74
CA THR A 82 -4.66 -23.08 -9.90
C THR A 82 -4.41 -22.58 -8.47
N THR A 83 -3.89 -21.36 -8.33
CA THR A 83 -3.61 -20.73 -7.04
C THR A 83 -4.88 -20.30 -6.32
N ASN A 84 -5.92 -19.85 -7.05
CA ASN A 84 -7.24 -19.60 -6.46
C ASN A 84 -7.87 -20.88 -5.88
N ARG A 85 -7.77 -22.01 -6.59
CA ARG A 85 -8.28 -23.32 -6.12
C ARG A 85 -7.50 -23.81 -4.92
N LEU A 86 -6.17 -23.66 -4.92
CA LEU A 86 -5.32 -23.95 -3.76
C LEU A 86 -5.76 -23.15 -2.53
N LEU A 87 -5.89 -21.84 -2.66
CA LEU A 87 -6.35 -20.96 -1.58
C LEU A 87 -7.75 -21.33 -1.09
N SER A 88 -8.66 -21.63 -2.02
CA SER A 88 -10.03 -22.03 -1.70
C SER A 88 -10.06 -23.39 -0.99
N LYS A 89 -9.21 -24.35 -1.36
CA LYS A 89 -9.18 -25.66 -0.70
C LYS A 89 -8.70 -25.55 0.75
N ILE A 90 -7.73 -24.67 1.02
CA ILE A 90 -7.05 -24.58 2.32
C ILE A 90 -7.76 -23.62 3.28
N PHE A 91 -8.29 -22.49 2.79
CA PHE A 91 -8.77 -21.39 3.64
C PHE A 91 -10.27 -21.09 3.51
N LYS A 92 -11.02 -21.88 2.73
CA LYS A 92 -12.48 -21.68 2.60
C LYS A 92 -13.16 -21.88 3.95
N GLY A 93 -14.02 -20.92 4.30
CA GLY A 93 -14.74 -20.88 5.57
C GLY A 93 -14.04 -20.07 6.66
N GLU A 94 -12.71 -19.90 6.61
CA GLU A 94 -11.97 -19.16 7.64
C GLU A 94 -11.84 -17.66 7.35
N ILE A 95 -11.76 -17.30 6.07
CA ILE A 95 -11.56 -15.92 5.61
C ILE A 95 -12.56 -15.58 4.48
N PRO A 96 -13.01 -14.33 4.37
CA PRO A 96 -13.83 -13.91 3.24
C PRO A 96 -13.15 -14.17 1.89
N ASN A 97 -13.86 -14.83 0.98
CA ASN A 97 -13.34 -15.19 -0.34
C ASN A 97 -12.89 -13.97 -1.16
N ASP A 98 -13.53 -12.81 -0.94
CA ASP A 98 -13.17 -11.57 -1.62
C ASP A 98 -11.70 -11.16 -1.35
N ILE A 99 -11.22 -11.39 -0.12
CA ILE A 99 -9.83 -11.11 0.27
C ILE A 99 -8.89 -12.05 -0.50
N LEU A 100 -9.21 -13.35 -0.55
CA LEU A 100 -8.41 -14.35 -1.27
C LEU A 100 -8.33 -14.05 -2.77
N CYS A 101 -9.44 -13.70 -3.40
CA CYS A 101 -9.46 -13.33 -4.81
C CYS A 101 -8.59 -12.09 -5.10
N CYS A 102 -8.69 -11.06 -4.25
CA CYS A 102 -7.87 -9.85 -4.38
C CYS A 102 -6.37 -10.14 -4.20
N LEU A 103 -6.02 -11.02 -3.24
CA LEU A 103 -4.64 -11.45 -3.03
C LEU A 103 -4.10 -12.21 -4.22
N ASN A 104 -4.86 -13.17 -4.76
CA ASN A 104 -4.37 -13.97 -5.89
C ASN A 104 -4.10 -13.11 -7.12
N TYR A 105 -5.02 -12.21 -7.46
CA TYR A 105 -4.85 -11.32 -8.61
C TYR A 105 -3.63 -10.41 -8.45
N SER A 106 -3.47 -9.78 -7.27
CA SER A 106 -2.33 -8.88 -7.04
C SER A 106 -1.00 -9.64 -7.04
N LEU A 107 -0.95 -10.83 -6.44
CA LEU A 107 0.23 -11.69 -6.42
C LEU A 107 0.63 -12.17 -7.81
N SER A 108 -0.31 -12.72 -8.58
CA SER A 108 -0.01 -13.22 -9.92
C SER A 108 0.49 -12.10 -10.83
N SER A 109 -0.06 -10.88 -10.70
CA SER A 109 0.42 -9.71 -11.44
C SER A 109 1.84 -9.32 -11.04
N VAL A 110 2.16 -9.28 -9.74
CA VAL A 110 3.50 -8.98 -9.25
C VAL A 110 4.50 -10.04 -9.68
N PHE A 111 4.15 -11.32 -9.53
CA PHE A 111 5.00 -12.43 -9.90
C PHE A 111 5.30 -12.43 -11.40
N ALA A 112 4.30 -12.20 -12.26
CA ALA A 112 4.50 -12.14 -13.71
C ALA A 112 5.49 -11.03 -14.11
N LYS A 113 5.44 -9.87 -13.45
CA LYS A 113 6.39 -8.76 -13.69
C LYS A 113 7.82 -9.09 -13.25
N GLU A 114 7.98 -9.92 -12.22
CA GLU A 114 9.29 -10.23 -11.64
C GLU A 114 9.88 -11.57 -12.09
N ALA A 115 9.09 -12.42 -12.76
CA ALA A 115 9.50 -13.75 -13.18
C ALA A 115 10.81 -13.75 -14.00
N LYS A 116 11.00 -12.77 -14.88
CA LYS A 116 12.23 -12.63 -15.67
C LYS A 116 13.44 -12.33 -14.78
N SER A 117 13.30 -11.40 -13.82
CA SER A 117 14.38 -11.04 -12.88
C SER A 117 14.71 -12.18 -11.89
N TYR A 118 13.75 -13.05 -11.59
CA TYR A 118 14.03 -14.26 -10.80
C TYR A 118 14.89 -15.25 -11.59
N ARG A 119 14.66 -15.39 -12.90
CA ARG A 119 15.48 -16.25 -13.77
C ARG A 119 16.90 -15.73 -13.98
N SER A 120 17.07 -14.42 -14.15
CA SER A 120 18.40 -13.83 -14.33
C SER A 120 19.19 -13.70 -13.02
N GLY A 121 18.58 -13.99 -11.86
CA GLY A 121 19.21 -13.87 -10.55
C GLY A 121 19.32 -12.43 -10.03
N GLU A 122 18.78 -11.44 -10.75
CA GLU A 122 18.76 -10.03 -10.33
C GLU A 122 17.89 -9.79 -9.08
N LYS A 123 16.90 -10.66 -8.85
CA LYS A 123 16.00 -10.58 -7.69
C LYS A 123 15.84 -11.94 -7.03
N SER A 124 15.79 -11.92 -5.70
CA SER A 124 15.34 -13.06 -4.91
C SER A 124 13.82 -13.16 -4.88
N LEU A 125 13.32 -14.39 -4.67
CA LEU A 125 11.88 -14.63 -4.49
C LEU A 125 11.36 -13.83 -3.29
N ARG A 126 10.24 -13.13 -3.46
CA ARG A 126 9.66 -12.29 -2.41
C ARG A 126 9.24 -13.12 -1.19
N SER A 127 9.64 -12.66 -0.01
CA SER A 127 9.10 -13.12 1.27
C SER A 127 8.17 -12.06 1.87
N TYR A 128 6.95 -12.47 2.21
CA TYR A 128 5.94 -11.58 2.80
C TYR A 128 6.01 -11.65 4.32
N GLN A 129 6.07 -10.48 4.97
CA GLN A 129 6.14 -10.35 6.43
C GLN A 129 4.77 -10.47 7.10
N ARG A 130 4.69 -10.68 8.42
CA ARG A 130 3.41 -10.89 9.14
C ARG A 130 2.43 -9.69 9.13
N LYS A 131 2.91 -8.48 8.84
CA LYS A 131 2.12 -7.24 8.87
C LYS A 131 1.53 -6.88 7.50
N GLN A 132 0.93 -7.85 6.81
CA GLN A 132 0.36 -7.60 5.49
C GLN A 132 -0.99 -6.86 5.58
N PRO A 133 -1.29 -5.98 4.62
CA PRO A 133 -2.63 -5.46 4.44
C PRO A 133 -3.60 -6.59 4.06
N LEU A 134 -4.85 -6.46 4.50
CA LEU A 134 -5.98 -7.29 4.09
C LEU A 134 -6.67 -6.61 2.90
N PRO A 135 -6.41 -7.02 1.65
CA PRO A 135 -7.04 -6.38 0.51
C PRO A 135 -8.50 -6.84 0.37
N PHE A 136 -9.36 -5.97 -0.13
CA PHE A 136 -10.75 -6.27 -0.44
C PHE A 136 -11.26 -5.36 -1.56
N LYS A 137 -12.33 -5.76 -2.23
CA LYS A 137 -12.95 -4.95 -3.29
C LYS A 137 -13.77 -3.83 -2.68
N GLY A 138 -13.81 -2.66 -3.33
CA GLY A 138 -14.61 -1.52 -2.85
C GLY A 138 -16.08 -1.87 -2.61
N ARG A 139 -16.66 -2.74 -3.45
CA ARG A 139 -18.04 -3.26 -3.30
C ARG A 139 -18.31 -4.05 -2.00
N SER A 140 -17.26 -4.50 -1.31
CA SER A 140 -17.38 -5.25 -0.06
C SER A 140 -17.69 -4.34 1.13
N VAL A 141 -17.49 -3.03 0.99
CA VAL A 141 -17.98 -2.01 1.91
C VAL A 141 -19.49 -1.85 1.69
N LYS A 142 -20.28 -2.27 2.67
CA LYS A 142 -21.75 -2.20 2.63
C LYS A 142 -22.25 -1.13 3.57
N GLN A 143 -23.38 -0.50 3.21
CA GLN A 143 -24.11 0.44 4.08
C GLN A 143 -23.23 1.60 4.60
N LEU A 144 -22.47 2.24 3.71
CA LEU A 144 -21.75 3.46 4.06
C LEU A 144 -22.76 4.56 4.37
N LYS A 145 -22.80 5.05 5.61
CA LYS A 145 -23.71 6.11 6.07
C LYS A 145 -22.93 7.21 6.79
N PRO A 146 -23.26 8.50 6.57
CA PRO A 146 -22.73 9.58 7.38
C PRO A 146 -23.41 9.60 8.75
N GLU A 147 -22.62 9.69 9.81
CA GLU A 147 -23.06 9.85 11.20
C GLU A 147 -22.34 11.07 11.79
N GLY A 148 -22.95 12.25 11.62
CA GLY A 148 -22.39 13.53 12.07
C GLY A 148 -21.11 13.93 11.30
N GLN A 149 -19.95 13.82 11.95
CA GLN A 149 -18.65 14.10 11.33
C GLN A 149 -17.92 12.85 10.82
N GLU A 150 -18.45 11.66 11.13
CA GLU A 150 -17.84 10.38 10.83
C GLU A 150 -18.75 9.56 9.91
N TYR A 151 -18.24 8.41 9.47
CA TYR A 151 -18.99 7.47 8.62
C TYR A 151 -18.96 6.09 9.24
N THR A 152 -20.09 5.42 9.21
CA THR A 152 -20.25 4.02 9.58
C THR A 152 -20.47 3.16 8.35
N PHE A 153 -19.90 1.95 8.37
CA PHE A 153 -20.10 0.96 7.31
C PHE A 153 -19.85 -0.45 7.83
N ASN A 154 -20.40 -1.43 7.12
CA ASN A 154 -20.22 -2.84 7.40
C ASN A 154 -19.25 -3.46 6.39
N LEU A 155 -18.23 -4.16 6.87
CA LEU A 155 -17.29 -4.90 6.03
C LEU A 155 -17.15 -6.33 6.57
N PHE A 156 -17.50 -7.32 5.74
CA PHE A 156 -17.47 -8.75 6.12
C PHE A 156 -18.19 -9.06 7.44
N LYS A 157 -19.34 -8.42 7.67
CA LYS A 157 -20.15 -8.49 8.91
C LYS A 157 -19.51 -7.83 10.14
N ILE A 158 -18.40 -7.11 9.98
CA ILE A 158 -17.81 -6.31 11.05
C ILE A 158 -18.25 -4.86 10.87
N PRO A 159 -18.91 -4.25 11.87
CA PRO A 159 -19.30 -2.85 11.82
C PRO A 159 -18.10 -1.96 12.14
N PHE A 160 -17.82 -1.00 11.26
CA PHE A 160 -16.73 -0.05 11.41
C PHE A 160 -17.25 1.38 11.45
N ARG A 161 -16.55 2.21 12.22
CA ARG A 161 -16.71 3.66 12.31
C ARG A 161 -15.39 4.33 11.94
N THR A 162 -15.44 5.30 11.05
CA THR A 162 -14.25 6.06 10.62
C THR A 162 -13.90 7.14 11.64
N TYR A 163 -12.59 7.38 11.84
CA TYR A 163 -12.08 8.52 12.61
C TYR A 163 -11.32 9.44 11.65
N LEU A 164 -11.94 10.58 11.33
CA LEU A 164 -11.44 11.53 10.32
C LEU A 164 -10.69 12.72 10.93
N GLY A 165 -10.88 13.01 12.22
CA GLY A 165 -10.31 14.19 12.87
C GLY A 165 -10.68 15.49 12.14
N LYS A 166 -9.75 16.44 12.05
CA LYS A 166 -9.96 17.75 11.37
C LYS A 166 -9.73 17.71 9.84
N ASP A 167 -9.56 16.53 9.25
CA ASP A 167 -9.15 16.39 7.86
C ASP A 167 -10.33 16.53 6.88
N ARG A 168 -10.46 17.72 6.27
CA ARG A 168 -11.55 18.05 5.33
C ARG A 168 -11.48 17.23 4.02
N GLN A 169 -10.29 16.91 3.53
CA GLN A 169 -10.14 16.26 2.21
C GLN A 169 -10.70 14.84 2.21
N LYS A 170 -10.40 14.05 3.25
CA LYS A 170 -10.92 12.69 3.39
C LYS A 170 -12.45 12.66 3.49
N ARG A 171 -13.02 13.67 4.16
CA ARG A 171 -14.47 13.83 4.28
C ARG A 171 -15.13 14.11 2.94
N ILE A 172 -14.54 14.98 2.13
CA ILE A 172 -15.04 15.29 0.77
C ILE A 172 -15.04 14.01 -0.08
N LEU A 173 -13.95 13.24 -0.06
CA LEU A 173 -13.86 11.99 -0.83
C LEU A 173 -14.92 10.96 -0.40
N LEU A 174 -15.11 10.76 0.91
CA LEU A 174 -16.14 9.84 1.42
C LEU A 174 -17.56 10.32 1.10
N ASN A 175 -17.80 11.63 1.17
CA ASN A 175 -19.06 12.24 0.72
C ASN A 175 -19.29 11.96 -0.76
N SER A 176 -18.29 12.16 -1.62
CA SER A 176 -18.42 11.89 -3.05
C SER A 176 -18.71 10.42 -3.35
N VAL A 177 -18.12 9.49 -2.58
CA VAL A 177 -18.47 8.06 -2.67
C VAL A 177 -19.90 7.80 -2.22
N PHE A 178 -20.34 8.42 -1.13
CA PHE A 178 -21.71 8.28 -0.62
C PHE A 178 -22.75 8.77 -1.64
N HIS A 179 -22.49 9.89 -2.31
CA HIS A 179 -23.36 10.43 -3.36
C HIS A 179 -23.20 9.74 -4.72
N GLY A 180 -22.37 8.70 -4.82
CA GLY A 180 -22.14 7.97 -6.07
C GLY A 180 -21.31 8.70 -7.13
N LYS A 181 -20.73 9.86 -6.81
CA LYS A 181 -19.89 10.66 -7.73
C LYS A 181 -18.50 10.06 -7.95
N THR A 182 -18.00 9.28 -7.00
CA THR A 182 -16.64 8.72 -7.04
C THR A 182 -16.72 7.24 -6.67
N LYS A 183 -16.02 6.38 -7.43
CA LYS A 183 -16.01 4.95 -7.17
C LYS A 183 -14.93 4.57 -6.17
N LEU A 184 -15.28 3.69 -5.24
CA LEU A 184 -14.33 3.04 -4.35
C LEU A 184 -13.71 1.82 -5.06
N CYS A 185 -12.39 1.81 -5.19
CA CYS A 185 -11.63 0.73 -5.82
C CYS A 185 -11.17 -0.32 -4.80
N ASN A 186 -10.36 -1.28 -5.27
CA ASN A 186 -9.69 -2.25 -4.41
C ASN A 186 -8.90 -1.51 -3.33
N SER A 187 -9.31 -1.75 -2.09
CA SER A 187 -8.81 -1.07 -0.90
C SER A 187 -8.22 -2.12 0.04
N SER A 188 -7.61 -1.68 1.15
CA SER A 188 -7.09 -2.64 2.12
C SER A 188 -7.19 -2.17 3.56
N ILE A 189 -7.21 -3.12 4.51
CA ILE A 189 -7.16 -2.85 5.94
C ILE A 189 -5.79 -3.27 6.49
N VAL A 190 -5.20 -2.40 7.30
CA VAL A 190 -3.96 -2.63 8.01
C VAL A 190 -4.22 -2.54 9.51
N VAL A 191 -3.91 -3.62 10.23
CA VAL A 191 -3.91 -3.62 11.70
C VAL A 191 -2.47 -3.47 12.18
N ASP A 192 -2.15 -2.32 12.77
CA ASP A 192 -0.81 -2.03 13.32
C ASP A 192 -0.92 -1.47 14.74
N LYS A 193 -0.17 -2.06 15.67
CA LYS A 193 -0.10 -1.67 17.09
C LYS A 193 -1.48 -1.44 17.75
N GLY A 194 -2.43 -2.34 17.50
CA GLY A 194 -3.79 -2.29 18.06
C GLY A 194 -4.75 -1.31 17.35
N LYS A 195 -4.26 -0.53 16.38
CA LYS A 195 -5.08 0.39 15.58
C LYS A 195 -5.40 -0.21 14.22
N ILE A 196 -6.60 0.08 13.73
CA ILE A 196 -7.07 -0.35 12.42
C ILE A 196 -7.01 0.85 11.48
N PHE A 197 -6.39 0.65 10.32
CA PHE A 197 -6.30 1.65 9.27
C PHE A 197 -6.90 1.10 7.98
N TRP A 198 -7.78 1.89 7.38
CA TRP A 198 -8.28 1.67 6.04
C TRP A 198 -7.43 2.45 5.04
N LEU A 199 -6.80 1.74 4.12
CA LEU A 199 -6.20 2.30 2.91
C LEU A 199 -7.29 2.32 1.83
N ALA A 200 -8.06 3.40 1.81
CA ALA A 200 -9.18 3.60 0.91
C ALA A 200 -8.67 4.14 -0.43
N THR A 201 -8.95 3.41 -1.51
CA THR A 201 -8.55 3.79 -2.88
C THR A 201 -9.76 4.34 -3.63
N PHE A 202 -9.67 5.58 -4.09
CA PHE A 202 -10.72 6.29 -4.81
C PHE A 202 -10.34 6.45 -6.28
N GLU A 203 -11.30 6.23 -7.16
CA GLU A 203 -11.19 6.56 -8.59
C GLU A 203 -11.55 8.02 -8.78
N VAL A 204 -10.53 8.87 -8.90
CA VAL A 204 -10.69 10.30 -9.12
C VAL A 204 -10.55 10.56 -10.61
N GLU A 205 -11.55 11.22 -11.19
CA GLU A 205 -11.47 11.74 -12.55
C GLU A 205 -10.26 12.67 -12.63
N ASN A 206 -9.36 12.36 -13.56
CA ASN A 206 -8.28 13.28 -13.86
C ASN A 206 -8.90 14.27 -14.85
N SER A 207 -9.22 15.48 -14.39
CA SER A 207 -9.43 16.59 -15.29
C SER A 207 -8.06 16.91 -15.89
N ALA A 208 -7.67 16.13 -16.90
CA ALA A 208 -6.59 16.49 -17.79
C ALA A 208 -7.09 17.74 -18.53
N ALA A 209 -6.87 18.91 -17.94
CA ALA A 209 -6.91 20.13 -18.70
C ALA A 209 -6.01 19.91 -19.93
N ALA A 210 -6.47 20.31 -21.11
CA ALA A 210 -5.61 20.29 -22.28
C ALA A 210 -4.39 21.16 -21.96
N LEU A 211 -3.26 20.51 -21.71
CA LEU A 211 -2.01 21.19 -21.44
C LEU A 211 -1.44 21.59 -22.80
N ASP A 212 -1.08 22.86 -22.94
CA ASP A 212 -0.31 23.30 -24.09
C ASP A 212 1.14 22.85 -23.94
N HIS A 213 1.57 21.95 -24.82
CA HIS A 213 2.94 21.43 -24.82
C HIS A 213 3.98 22.46 -25.31
N GLY A 214 3.54 23.60 -25.85
CA GLY A 214 4.42 24.71 -26.22
C GLY A 214 4.87 25.55 -25.02
N VAL A 215 4.15 25.50 -23.90
CA VAL A 215 4.46 26.27 -22.68
C VAL A 215 5.39 25.44 -21.79
N ILE A 216 6.64 25.91 -21.63
CA ILE A 216 7.64 25.29 -20.77
C ILE A 216 7.71 26.08 -19.47
N ALA A 217 7.44 25.41 -18.35
CA ALA A 217 7.61 25.99 -17.02
C ALA A 217 8.92 25.48 -16.40
N GLU A 218 9.90 26.38 -16.24
CA GLU A 218 11.18 26.08 -15.61
C GLU A 218 11.07 26.30 -14.10
N ALA A 219 11.14 25.22 -13.32
CA ALA A 219 11.12 25.31 -11.86
C ALA A 219 12.55 25.22 -11.30
N SER A 220 13.00 26.28 -10.64
CA SER A 220 14.32 26.38 -10.01
C SER A 220 14.22 26.55 -8.49
N LEU A 221 15.24 26.09 -7.76
CA LEU A 221 15.35 26.27 -6.31
C LEU A 221 16.14 27.54 -6.03
N SER A 222 15.55 28.48 -5.30
CA SER A 222 16.19 29.77 -5.01
C SER A 222 16.61 29.89 -3.55
N ILE A 223 17.47 30.87 -3.27
CA ILE A 223 17.93 31.13 -1.90
C ILE A 223 16.88 31.84 -1.04
N ASN A 224 15.94 32.56 -1.67
CA ASN A 224 14.97 33.41 -0.99
C ASN A 224 13.58 32.77 -0.95
N HIS A 225 13.21 32.03 -1.97
CA HIS A 225 11.92 31.35 -2.09
C HIS A 225 12.14 29.84 -2.29
N PRO A 226 11.26 28.99 -1.73
CA PRO A 226 11.34 27.54 -1.88
C PRO A 226 11.48 27.08 -3.32
N VAL A 227 10.65 27.61 -4.23
CA VAL A 227 10.67 27.31 -5.66
C VAL A 227 10.32 28.59 -6.41
N THR A 228 11.10 28.90 -7.43
CA THR A 228 10.84 29.93 -8.43
C THR A 228 10.44 29.23 -9.72
N ILE A 229 9.37 29.67 -10.36
CA ILE A 229 8.89 29.12 -11.61
C ILE A 229 8.90 30.23 -12.65
N ASP A 230 9.62 29.98 -13.74
CA ASP A 230 9.70 30.89 -14.87
C ASP A 230 8.90 30.27 -16.02
N ILE A 231 7.89 31.00 -16.49
CA ILE A 231 7.05 30.59 -17.62
C ILE A 231 7.11 31.72 -18.63
N ASP A 232 7.81 31.50 -19.74
CA ASP A 232 8.09 32.51 -20.76
C ASP A 232 8.69 33.81 -20.19
N GLN A 233 7.87 34.85 -19.99
CA GLN A 233 8.27 36.15 -19.42
C GLN A 233 7.80 36.37 -17.98
N ASP A 234 6.97 35.47 -17.45
CA ASP A 234 6.39 35.60 -16.13
C ASP A 234 7.20 34.83 -15.09
N HIS A 235 7.43 35.50 -13.95
CA HIS A 235 8.13 34.95 -12.80
C HIS A 235 7.17 34.70 -11.65
N TYR A 236 7.00 33.43 -11.28
CA TYR A 236 6.13 33.00 -10.20
C TYR A 236 6.94 32.52 -8.99
N LEU A 237 6.55 32.98 -7.80
CA LEU A 237 7.21 32.64 -6.54
C LEU A 237 6.32 31.72 -5.72
N ILE A 238 6.77 30.48 -5.47
CA ILE A 238 6.06 29.58 -4.57
C ILE A 238 6.57 29.78 -3.14
N GLY A 239 5.72 30.40 -2.33
CA GLY A 239 5.94 30.59 -0.90
C GLY A 239 6.55 31.95 -0.52
N ASN A 240 6.42 32.30 0.75
CA ASN A 240 6.87 33.59 1.28
C ASN A 240 8.37 33.53 1.64
N LYS A 241 9.11 34.57 1.27
CA LYS A 241 10.54 34.78 1.58
C LYS A 241 10.81 34.69 3.09
N GLU A 242 10.02 35.38 3.89
CA GLU A 242 10.23 35.45 5.35
C GLU A 242 10.01 34.10 6.01
N GLU A 243 8.92 33.41 5.65
CA GLU A 243 8.60 32.10 6.19
C GLU A 243 9.67 31.07 5.80
N PHE A 244 10.15 31.11 4.55
CA PHE A 244 11.21 30.23 4.08
C PHE A 244 12.53 30.47 4.81
N LEU A 245 12.96 31.73 4.94
CA LEU A 245 14.16 32.08 5.67
C LEU A 245 14.07 31.64 7.13
N HIS A 246 12.96 31.92 7.80
CA HIS A 246 12.74 31.54 9.19
C HIS A 246 12.79 30.02 9.39
N ARG A 247 12.08 29.25 8.55
CA ARG A 247 12.12 27.78 8.59
C ARG A 247 13.54 27.25 8.31
N ARG A 248 14.24 27.81 7.33
CA ARG A 248 15.62 27.41 6.98
C ARG A 248 16.57 27.63 8.14
N LEU A 249 16.57 28.82 8.74
CA LEU A 249 17.41 29.14 9.90
C LEU A 249 17.10 28.23 11.09
N ALA A 250 15.83 27.97 11.36
CA ALA A 250 15.42 27.05 12.42
C ALA A 250 15.95 25.62 12.21
N ILE A 251 15.87 25.10 10.98
CA ILE A 251 16.39 23.77 10.61
C ILE A 251 17.92 23.72 10.72
N GLN A 252 18.62 24.76 10.26
CA GLN A 252 20.08 24.85 10.37
C GLN A 252 20.53 24.92 11.84
N ALA A 253 19.89 25.77 12.65
CA ALA A 253 20.17 25.90 14.07
C ALA A 253 19.88 24.59 14.84
N ALA A 254 18.79 23.89 14.50
CA ALA A 254 18.47 22.59 15.09
C ALA A 254 19.52 21.54 14.75
N ARG A 255 19.98 21.48 13.50
CA ARG A 255 21.08 20.59 13.10
C ARG A 255 22.36 20.87 13.87
N GLN A 256 22.77 22.14 13.99
CA GLN A 256 23.97 22.53 14.73
C GLN A 256 23.87 22.15 16.21
N ARG A 257 22.71 22.41 16.84
CA ARG A 257 22.44 22.01 18.23
C ARG A 257 22.55 20.50 18.42
N LEU A 258 21.98 19.70 17.50
CA LEU A 258 22.08 18.24 17.55
C LEU A 258 23.50 17.72 17.33
N GLN A 259 24.28 18.35 16.46
CA GLN A 259 25.68 18.00 16.23
C GLN A 259 26.53 18.29 17.47
N LYS A 260 26.37 19.46 18.09
CA LYS A 260 27.02 19.81 19.36
C LYS A 260 26.58 18.87 20.48
N GLY A 261 25.28 18.62 20.64
CA GLY A 261 24.75 17.68 21.63
C GLY A 261 25.28 16.25 21.46
N SER A 262 25.57 15.83 20.23
CA SER A 262 26.10 14.50 19.94
C SER A 262 27.51 14.26 20.52
N SER A 263 28.30 15.29 20.83
CA SER A 263 29.61 15.12 21.48
C SER A 263 29.46 14.71 22.96
N PHE A 264 28.41 15.21 23.64
CA PHE A 264 28.11 14.95 25.04
C PHE A 264 27.33 13.64 25.29
N ASN A 265 26.98 12.90 24.24
CA ASN A 265 26.33 11.59 24.38
C ASN A 265 27.30 10.55 24.95
N HIS A 266 26.82 9.76 25.93
CA HIS A 266 27.56 8.66 26.55
C HIS A 266 28.10 7.67 25.50
N GLY A 267 29.36 7.26 25.68
CA GLY A 267 30.07 6.30 24.82
C GLY A 267 29.62 4.85 25.00
N GLY A 268 30.30 3.91 24.31
CA GLY A 268 30.15 2.46 24.55
C GLY A 268 29.09 1.71 23.74
N HIS A 269 28.21 2.41 23.03
CA HIS A 269 27.13 1.76 22.24
C HIS A 269 27.19 2.07 20.73
N GLY A 270 28.38 2.45 20.24
CA GLY A 270 28.66 2.65 18.83
C GLY A 270 28.16 3.97 18.22
N ARG A 271 28.70 4.29 17.03
CA ARG A 271 28.43 5.54 16.30
C ARG A 271 26.94 5.74 16.00
N LYS A 272 26.23 4.66 15.61
CA LYS A 272 24.80 4.72 15.26
C LYS A 272 23.93 5.24 16.40
N ARG A 273 24.22 4.84 17.65
CA ARG A 273 23.49 5.34 18.83
C ARG A 273 23.88 6.79 19.14
N LYS A 274 25.17 7.12 19.04
CA LYS A 274 25.71 8.47 19.30
C LYS A 274 25.11 9.51 18.36
N THR A 275 25.01 9.23 17.06
CA THR A 275 24.53 10.17 16.03
C THR A 275 23.06 10.00 15.66
N LYS A 276 22.29 9.18 16.40
CA LYS A 276 20.89 8.84 16.07
C LYS A 276 20.01 10.09 15.87
N ALA A 277 20.15 11.09 16.73
CA ALA A 277 19.35 12.31 16.64
C ALA A 277 19.66 13.13 15.38
N VAL A 278 20.94 13.22 15.00
CA VAL A 278 21.38 13.88 13.75
C VAL A 278 20.89 13.11 12.53
N ALA A 279 20.94 11.77 12.57
CA ALA A 279 20.46 10.91 11.48
C ALA A 279 18.94 11.06 11.26
N ILE A 280 18.14 11.07 12.34
CA ILE A 280 16.69 11.29 12.26
C ILE A 280 16.37 12.68 11.69
N HIS A 281 17.10 13.71 12.13
CA HIS A 281 16.94 15.07 11.59
C HIS A 281 17.25 15.12 10.10
N HIS A 282 18.30 14.42 9.64
CA HIS A 282 18.65 14.35 8.23
C HIS A 282 17.60 13.60 7.39
N ILE A 283 17.03 12.50 7.90
CA ILE A 283 15.92 11.81 7.21
C ILE A 283 14.70 12.74 7.06
N ARG A 284 14.45 13.59 8.06
CA ARG A 284 13.29 14.47 8.09
C ARG A 284 13.43 15.72 7.21
N TYR A 285 14.64 16.25 7.03
CA TYR A 285 14.88 17.54 6.37
C TYR A 285 16.00 17.52 5.31
N GLY A 286 16.54 16.35 4.98
CA GLY A 286 17.73 16.19 4.12
C GLY A 286 17.55 16.59 2.66
N PHE A 287 16.30 16.75 2.22
CA PHE A 287 15.95 17.19 0.87
C PHE A 287 15.99 18.71 0.68
N MET A 288 16.21 19.50 1.74
CA MET A 288 16.30 20.97 1.67
C MET A 288 17.75 21.45 1.52
N LYS A 289 18.55 20.77 0.70
CA LYS A 289 19.93 21.20 0.38
C LYS A 289 19.94 22.03 -0.89
#